data_AF-A0A399JG58-F1
#
_entry.id   AF-A0A399JG58-F1
#
_cell.length_a   1.000
_cell.length_b   1.000
_cell.length_c   1.000
_cell.angle_alpha   90.00
_cell.angle_beta   90.00
_cell.angle_gamma   90.00
#
_symmetry.space_group_name_H-M   'P 1'
#
loop_
_entity.id
_entity.type
_entity.pdbx_description
1 polymer ?
#
loop_
_entity_poly.entity_id
_entity_poly.type
_entity_poly.pdbx_seq_one_letter_code
_entity_poly.pdbx_strand_id
1 'polypeptide(L)'
;MRMGFSLPSAAREPRHIPPRGTCDRTPRGYKVLAMSEQEHTTHGYSADKEALLKRLRRIEGQVRGVSRMVDEDNYCIDVLTQISAVNAALHKVSLALVQDHIGHCVVDAAARSAETGDATIVADKVEETAVAIGRLLR
;
A
#
# COMPACT_ATOMS: atom_id res chain seq x y z
N MET A 1 -7.61 -62.42 13.90
CA MET A 1 -7.14 -61.61 15.04
C MET A 1 -6.83 -60.20 14.56
N ARG A 2 -7.74 -59.24 14.74
CA ARG A 2 -7.51 -57.81 14.49
C ARG A 2 -7.45 -57.10 15.85
N MET A 3 -6.25 -56.71 16.27
CA MET A 3 -6.05 -55.88 17.46
C MET A 3 -6.47 -54.44 17.13
N GLY A 4 -7.52 -53.96 17.80
CA GLY A 4 -7.96 -52.58 17.73
C GLY A 4 -7.01 -51.68 18.49
N PHE A 5 -6.31 -50.79 17.78
CA PHE A 5 -5.64 -49.64 18.37
C PHE A 5 -6.58 -48.44 18.23
N SER A 6 -7.29 -48.14 19.33
CA SER A 6 -8.02 -46.89 19.53
C SER A 6 -7.02 -45.76 19.75
N LEU A 7 -6.85 -44.89 18.76
CA LEU A 7 -6.15 -43.61 18.96
C LEU A 7 -7.08 -42.63 19.70
N PRO A 8 -6.59 -41.94 20.74
CA PRO A 8 -7.37 -40.90 21.39
C PRO A 8 -7.53 -39.69 20.46
N SER A 9 -8.76 -39.21 20.33
CA SER A 9 -9.11 -38.00 19.59
C SER A 9 -8.49 -36.79 20.29
N ALA A 10 -7.41 -36.26 19.73
CA ALA A 10 -6.87 -34.97 20.14
C ALA A 10 -7.90 -33.89 19.82
N ALA A 11 -8.62 -33.43 20.85
CA ALA A 11 -9.48 -32.27 20.79
C ALA A 11 -8.66 -31.10 20.20
N ARG A 12 -9.05 -30.64 19.01
CA ARG A 12 -8.48 -29.42 18.43
C ARG A 12 -8.91 -28.26 19.31
N GLU A 13 -7.94 -27.64 19.98
CA GLU A 13 -8.15 -26.38 20.68
C GLU A 13 -8.82 -25.36 19.75
N PRO A 14 -9.77 -24.55 20.26
CA PRO A 14 -10.40 -23.52 19.47
C PRO A 14 -9.33 -22.51 19.06
N ARG A 15 -9.15 -22.34 17.73
CA ARG A 15 -8.26 -21.32 17.18
C ARG A 15 -8.73 -19.96 17.66
N HIS A 16 -8.02 -19.41 18.63
CA HIS A 16 -8.22 -18.03 19.07
C HIS A 16 -7.86 -17.12 17.88
N ILE A 17 -8.87 -16.53 17.26
CA ILE A 17 -8.67 -15.55 16.19
C ILE A 17 -8.33 -14.23 16.91
N PRO A 18 -7.11 -13.70 16.80
CA PRO A 18 -6.80 -12.40 17.39
C PRO A 18 -7.62 -11.31 16.69
N PRO A 19 -7.98 -10.23 17.40
CA PRO A 19 -8.69 -9.11 16.79
C PRO A 19 -7.88 -8.57 15.60
N ARG A 20 -8.58 -8.17 14.52
CA ARG A 20 -7.97 -7.62 13.31
C ARG A 20 -7.09 -6.42 13.69
N GLY A 21 -5.77 -6.61 13.75
CA GLY A 21 -4.88 -5.52 14.13
C GLY A 21 -3.40 -5.83 14.32
N THR A 22 -2.97 -7.08 14.55
CA THR A 22 -1.53 -7.35 14.79
C THR A 22 -1.00 -8.45 13.88
N CYS A 23 -0.37 -8.05 12.77
CA CYS A 23 0.51 -8.94 12.00
C CYS A 23 1.94 -8.78 12.56
N ASP A 24 2.27 -9.51 13.62
CA ASP A 24 3.59 -9.51 14.28
C ASP A 24 4.69 -10.25 13.48
N ARG A 25 4.66 -10.21 12.13
CA ARG A 25 5.67 -10.90 11.29
C ARG A 25 6.15 -10.07 10.12
N THR A 26 6.30 -8.78 10.31
CA THR A 26 6.96 -7.95 9.31
C THR A 26 8.48 -8.00 9.59
N PRO A 27 9.36 -8.15 8.57
CA PRO A 27 10.81 -8.33 8.78
C PRO A 27 11.49 -7.11 9.39
N ARG A 28 12.36 -7.32 10.40
CA ARG A 28 13.11 -6.28 11.15
C ARG A 28 13.47 -5.07 10.29
N GLY A 29 12.83 -3.92 10.53
CA GLY A 29 13.22 -2.63 9.92
C GLY A 29 12.12 -1.58 9.80
N TYR A 30 10.85 -1.98 9.70
CA TYR A 30 9.73 -1.03 9.71
C TYR A 30 9.28 -0.85 11.17
N LYS A 31 9.49 0.34 11.72
CA LYS A 31 8.89 0.74 12.98
C LYS A 31 7.46 1.17 12.63
N VAL A 32 6.44 0.45 13.09
CA VAL A 32 5.07 0.97 13.07
C VAL A 32 5.08 2.13 14.05
N LEU A 33 5.39 3.32 13.56
CA LEU A 33 5.25 4.54 14.33
C LEU A 33 3.77 4.64 14.70
N ALA A 34 3.50 4.73 16.00
CA ALA A 34 2.17 4.93 16.54
C ALA A 34 1.50 6.06 15.74
N MET A 35 0.42 5.71 15.03
CA MET A 35 -0.33 6.65 14.22
C MET A 35 -1.04 7.62 15.17
N SER A 36 -0.58 8.87 15.19
CA SER A 36 -1.33 9.96 15.79
C SER A 36 -2.70 10.03 15.11
N GLU A 37 -3.77 10.09 15.90
CA GLU A 37 -5.13 10.35 15.45
C GLU A 37 -5.18 11.73 14.77
N GLN A 38 -4.95 11.75 13.46
CA GLN A 38 -5.30 12.88 12.61
C GLN A 38 -6.72 12.61 12.09
N GLU A 39 -7.61 13.57 12.32
CA GLU A 39 -8.97 13.57 11.77
C GLU A 39 -8.91 13.35 10.25
N HIS A 40 -9.26 12.14 9.82
CA HIS A 40 -9.31 11.78 8.40
C HIS A 40 -10.50 12.49 7.74
N THR A 41 -10.32 13.72 7.28
CA THR A 41 -11.19 14.35 6.29
C THR A 41 -11.14 13.50 5.02
N THR A 42 -12.09 12.59 4.82
CA THR A 42 -12.28 11.69 3.67
C THR A 42 -11.21 11.86 2.57
N HIS A 43 -10.03 11.27 2.78
CA HIS A 43 -8.89 11.51 1.88
C HIS A 43 -9.22 10.92 0.51
N GLY A 44 -9.10 11.77 -0.52
CA GLY A 44 -9.54 11.54 -1.91
C GLY A 44 -8.89 10.34 -2.56
N TYR A 45 -9.39 9.16 -2.21
CA TYR A 45 -9.15 7.85 -2.83
C TYR A 45 -10.45 7.03 -2.93
N SER A 46 -11.59 7.63 -2.55
CA SER A 46 -12.86 6.91 -2.36
C SER A 46 -13.46 6.41 -3.67
N ALA A 47 -13.28 7.13 -4.78
CA ALA A 47 -13.84 6.76 -6.08
C ALA A 47 -13.16 5.53 -6.71
N ASP A 48 -11.86 5.34 -6.48
CA ASP A 48 -11.05 4.31 -7.16
C ASP A 48 -10.27 3.38 -6.21
N LYS A 49 -10.68 3.32 -4.94
CA LYS A 49 -10.05 2.51 -3.90
C LYS A 49 -9.87 1.05 -4.31
N GLU A 50 -10.89 0.44 -4.90
CA GLU A 50 -10.82 -0.97 -5.32
C GLU A 50 -9.83 -1.18 -6.47
N ALA A 51 -9.77 -0.24 -7.41
CA ALA A 51 -8.82 -0.30 -8.52
C ALA A 51 -7.37 -0.17 -8.02
N LEU A 52 -7.11 0.74 -7.08
CA LEU A 52 -5.81 0.89 -6.42
C LEU A 52 -5.42 -0.37 -5.65
N LEU A 53 -6.32 -0.91 -4.83
CA LEU A 53 -6.08 -2.16 -4.09
C LEU A 53 -5.81 -3.34 -5.03
N LYS A 54 -6.50 -3.43 -6.17
CA LYS A 54 -6.27 -4.46 -7.19
C LYS A 54 -4.87 -4.33 -7.82
N ARG A 55 -4.39 -3.12 -8.08
CA ARG A 55 -3.02 -2.86 -8.57
C ARG A 55 -1.98 -3.26 -7.52
N LEU A 56 -2.19 -2.86 -6.26
CA LEU A 56 -1.30 -3.21 -5.15
C LEU A 56 -1.20 -4.73 -4.92
N ARG A 57 -2.33 -5.45 -4.96
CA ARG A 57 -2.33 -6.93 -4.86
C ARG A 57 -1.55 -7.61 -5.98
N ARG A 58 -1.56 -7.05 -7.19
CA ARG A 58 -0.73 -7.55 -8.30
C ARG A 58 0.76 -7.31 -8.04
N ILE A 59 1.11 -6.12 -7.59
CA ILE A 59 2.49 -5.75 -7.23
C ILE A 59 3.02 -6.69 -6.13
N GLU A 60 2.22 -6.97 -5.11
CA GLU A 60 2.56 -7.93 -4.06
C GLU A 60 2.87 -9.32 -4.64
N GLY A 61 2.07 -9.78 -5.61
CA GLY A 61 2.32 -11.03 -6.33
C GLY A 61 3.63 -11.01 -7.13
N GLN A 62 3.97 -9.89 -7.76
CA GLN A 62 5.24 -9.72 -8.47
C GLN A 62 6.43 -9.77 -7.51
N VAL A 63 6.36 -9.09 -6.36
CA VAL A 63 7.41 -9.12 -5.33
C VAL A 63 7.62 -10.53 -4.80
N ARG A 64 6.54 -11.28 -4.51
CA ARG A 64 6.66 -12.71 -4.16
C ARG A 64 7.28 -13.54 -5.27
N GLY A 65 6.99 -13.20 -6.53
CA GLY A 65 7.63 -13.80 -7.70
C GLY A 65 9.14 -13.59 -7.70
N VAL A 66 9.59 -12.35 -7.50
CA VAL A 66 11.01 -12.00 -7.38
C VAL A 66 11.68 -12.78 -6.25
N SER A 67 11.06 -12.89 -5.07
CA SER A 67 11.62 -13.68 -3.97
C SER A 67 11.83 -15.14 -4.34
N ARG A 68 10.89 -15.78 -5.05
CA ARG A 68 11.07 -17.15 -5.54
C ARG A 68 12.18 -17.24 -6.59
N MET A 69 12.27 -16.26 -7.48
CA MET A 69 13.32 -16.28 -8.50
C MET A 69 14.71 -16.30 -7.87
N VAL A 70 14.90 -15.55 -6.77
CA VAL A 70 16.14 -15.53 -5.99
C VAL A 70 16.36 -16.86 -5.26
N ASP A 71 15.33 -17.41 -4.62
CA ASP A 71 15.41 -18.70 -3.91
C ASP A 71 15.77 -19.88 -4.84
N GLU A 72 15.35 -19.80 -6.10
CA GLU A 72 15.61 -20.78 -7.16
C GLU A 72 16.89 -20.48 -7.96
N ASP A 73 17.73 -19.54 -7.53
CA ASP A 73 18.98 -19.14 -8.19
C ASP A 73 18.80 -18.77 -9.69
N ASN A 74 17.69 -18.12 -10.04
CA ASN A 74 17.44 -17.67 -11.42
C ASN A 74 18.47 -16.62 -11.86
N TYR A 75 18.63 -16.50 -13.19
CA TYR A 75 19.59 -15.59 -13.78
C TYR A 75 19.37 -14.13 -13.36
N CYS A 76 20.43 -13.48 -12.89
CA CYS A 76 20.37 -12.16 -12.27
C CYS A 76 19.70 -11.10 -13.16
N ILE A 77 19.88 -11.18 -14.49
CA ILE A 77 19.29 -10.21 -15.43
C ILE A 77 17.77 -10.36 -15.49
N ASP A 78 17.24 -11.57 -15.34
CA ASP A 78 15.79 -11.82 -15.33
C ASP A 78 15.17 -11.30 -14.03
N VAL A 79 15.86 -11.50 -12.91
CA VAL A 79 15.46 -10.93 -11.60
C VAL A 79 15.42 -9.40 -11.67
N LEU A 80 16.46 -8.76 -12.21
CA LEU A 80 16.51 -7.31 -12.39
C LEU A 80 15.39 -6.81 -13.30
N THR A 81 15.08 -7.54 -14.37
CA THR A 81 13.96 -7.22 -15.27
C THR A 81 12.62 -7.23 -14.53
N GLN A 82 12.38 -8.22 -13.66
CA GLN A 82 11.16 -8.26 -12.84
C GLN A 82 11.12 -7.13 -11.81
N ILE A 83 12.25 -6.78 -11.19
CA ILE A 83 12.34 -5.63 -10.28
C ILE A 83 11.97 -4.33 -11.02
N SER A 84 12.48 -4.12 -12.25
CA SER A 84 12.09 -2.96 -13.07
C SER A 84 10.59 -2.96 -13.37
N ALA A 85 9.97 -4.12 -13.61
CA ALA A 85 8.53 -4.22 -13.82
C ALA A 85 7.72 -3.87 -12.56
N VAL A 86 8.20 -4.26 -11.36
CA VAL A 86 7.62 -3.88 -10.07
C VAL A 86 7.69 -2.36 -9.87
N ASN A 87 8.86 -1.75 -10.11
CA ASN A 87 9.04 -0.30 -9.98
C ASN A 87 8.10 0.46 -10.93
N ALA A 88 8.00 0.03 -12.20
CA ALA A 88 7.08 0.62 -13.16
C ALA A 88 5.61 0.53 -12.72
N ALA A 89 5.21 -0.59 -12.09
CA ALA A 89 3.87 -0.75 -11.55
C ALA A 89 3.62 0.16 -10.33
N LEU A 90 4.60 0.31 -9.43
CA LEU A 90 4.54 1.24 -8.30
C LEU A 90 4.41 2.68 -8.77
N HIS A 91 5.20 3.12 -9.75
CA HIS A 91 5.10 4.46 -10.32
C HIS A 91 3.71 4.76 -10.88
N LYS A 92 3.06 3.79 -11.54
CA LYS A 92 1.68 3.93 -12.02
C LYS A 92 0.66 4.12 -10.89
N VAL A 93 0.87 3.47 -9.75
CA VAL A 93 0.03 3.67 -8.56
C VAL A 93 0.27 5.06 -7.98
N SER A 94 1.53 5.46 -7.81
CA SER A 94 1.87 6.79 -7.29
C SER A 94 1.29 7.92 -8.15
N LEU A 95 1.39 7.80 -9.48
CA LEU A 95 0.80 8.80 -10.39
C LEU A 95 -0.72 8.88 -10.25
N ALA A 96 -1.40 7.73 -10.14
CA ALA A 96 -2.85 7.71 -9.95
C ALA A 96 -3.27 8.42 -8.66
N LEU A 97 -2.52 8.24 -7.56
CA LEU A 97 -2.79 8.92 -6.29
C LEU A 97 -2.58 10.43 -6.38
N VAL A 98 -1.53 10.87 -7.10
CA VAL A 98 -1.26 12.30 -7.32
C VAL A 98 -2.35 12.94 -8.17
N GLN A 99 -2.79 12.27 -9.23
CA GLN A 99 -3.87 12.76 -10.09
C GLN A 99 -5.18 12.93 -9.30
N ASP A 100 -5.51 11.95 -8.46
CA ASP A 100 -6.69 11.99 -7.60
C ASP A 100 -6.60 13.11 -6.56
N HIS A 101 -5.41 13.31 -5.97
CA HIS A 101 -5.16 14.41 -5.03
C HIS A 101 -5.32 15.79 -5.69
N ILE A 102 -4.79 15.98 -6.89
CA ILE A 102 -4.97 17.24 -7.64
C ILE A 102 -6.46 17.45 -7.96
N GLY A 103 -7.15 16.40 -8.42
CA GLY A 103 -8.56 16.46 -8.79
C GLY A 103 -9.51 16.83 -7.64
N HIS A 104 -9.15 16.50 -6.40
CA HIS A 104 -9.95 16.82 -5.22
C HIS A 104 -9.39 17.99 -4.42
N CYS A 105 -8.18 17.85 -3.88
CA CYS A 105 -7.64 18.81 -2.91
C CYS A 105 -7.25 20.15 -3.52
N VAL A 106 -6.70 20.16 -4.74
CA VAL A 106 -6.31 21.42 -5.41
C VAL A 106 -7.54 22.11 -6.02
N VAL A 107 -8.49 21.33 -6.56
CA VAL A 107 -9.76 21.88 -7.08
C VAL A 107 -10.60 22.48 -5.94
N ASP A 108 -10.72 21.78 -4.80
CA ASP A 108 -11.42 22.30 -3.62
C ASP A 108 -10.72 23.54 -3.05
N ALA A 109 -9.38 23.54 -3.02
CA ALA A 109 -8.60 24.71 -2.62
C ALA A 109 -8.83 25.90 -3.56
N ALA A 110 -8.93 25.68 -4.87
CA ALA A 110 -9.23 26.72 -5.85
C ALA A 110 -10.64 27.29 -5.68
N ALA A 111 -11.63 26.44 -5.43
CA ALA A 111 -12.98 26.89 -5.12
C ALA A 111 -13.02 27.77 -3.86
N ARG A 112 -12.36 27.35 -2.78
CA ARG A 112 -12.26 28.15 -1.54
C ARG A 112 -11.51 29.46 -1.74
N SER A 113 -10.42 29.44 -2.51
CA SER A 113 -9.65 30.64 -2.83
C SER A 113 -10.49 31.67 -3.58
N ALA A 114 -11.39 31.23 -4.47
CA ALA A 114 -12.32 32.12 -5.16
C ALA A 114 -13.36 32.76 -4.22
N GLU A 115 -13.79 32.03 -3.18
CA GLU A 115 -14.72 32.55 -2.16
C GLU A 115 -14.04 33.53 -1.18
N THR A 116 -12.80 33.24 -0.77
CA THR A 116 -12.08 34.03 0.25
C THR A 116 -11.21 35.14 -0.34
N GLY A 117 -10.87 35.07 -1.62
CA GLY A 117 -9.88 35.94 -2.26
C GLY A 117 -8.42 35.66 -1.85
N ASP A 118 -8.18 34.58 -1.09
CA ASP A 118 -6.85 34.22 -0.60
C ASP A 118 -6.18 33.20 -1.51
N ALA A 119 -5.14 33.63 -2.23
CA ALA A 119 -4.37 32.78 -3.14
C ALA A 119 -3.44 31.78 -2.42
N THR A 120 -3.15 31.98 -1.13
CA THR A 120 -2.21 31.12 -0.39
C THR A 120 -2.75 29.69 -0.22
N ILE A 121 -4.08 29.54 -0.13
CA ILE A 121 -4.77 28.24 0.02
C ILE A 121 -4.40 27.26 -1.11
N VAL A 122 -4.31 27.76 -2.35
CA VAL A 122 -3.93 26.94 -3.51
C VAL A 122 -2.42 26.72 -3.53
N ALA A 123 -1.63 27.76 -3.26
CA ALA A 123 -0.18 27.69 -3.25
C ALA A 123 0.35 26.62 -2.29
N ASP A 124 -0.22 26.54 -1.09
CA ASP A 124 0.16 25.55 -0.08
C ASP A 124 -0.10 24.11 -0.55
N LYS A 125 -1.24 23.86 -1.20
CA LYS A 125 -1.60 22.53 -1.71
C LYS A 125 -0.77 22.11 -2.92
N VAL A 126 -0.43 23.07 -3.78
CA VAL A 126 0.47 22.83 -4.90
C VAL A 126 1.87 22.50 -4.40
N GLU A 127 2.39 23.26 -3.44
CA GLU A 127 3.72 23.00 -2.85
C GLU A 127 3.78 21.64 -2.16
N GLU A 128 2.76 21.28 -1.37
CA GLU A 128 2.64 19.96 -0.74
C GLU A 128 2.75 18.83 -1.78
N THR A 129 2.02 18.98 -2.89
CA THR A 129 2.00 18.00 -3.99
C THR A 129 3.34 17.95 -4.72
N ALA A 130 3.95 19.11 -4.99
CA ALA A 130 5.24 19.21 -5.67
C ALA A 130 6.36 18.54 -4.85
N VAL A 131 6.38 18.77 -3.54
CA VAL A 131 7.31 18.09 -2.62
C VAL A 131 7.12 16.58 -2.68
N ALA A 132 5.88 16.09 -2.65
CA ALA A 132 5.58 14.66 -2.73
C ALA A 132 6.04 14.04 -4.06
N ILE A 133 5.75 14.68 -5.20
CA ILE A 133 6.22 14.25 -6.53
C ILE A 133 7.75 14.25 -6.58
N GLY A 134 8.41 15.26 -6.00
CA GLY A 134 9.86 15.31 -5.91
C GLY A 134 10.47 14.10 -5.17
N ARG A 135 9.74 13.45 -4.26
CA ARG A 135 10.17 12.20 -3.62
C ARG A 135 9.99 10.97 -4.52
N LEU A 136 9.05 11.01 -5.46
CA LEU A 136 8.77 9.91 -6.39
C LEU A 136 9.79 9.80 -7.55
N LEU A 137 10.47 10.91 -7.86
CA LEU A 137 11.42 11.00 -8.98
C LEU A 137 12.89 10.77 -8.57
N ARG A 138 13.16 10.49 -7.31
CA ARG A 138 14.50 10.17 -6.79
C ARG A 138 14.68 8.67 -6.71
#